data_AF-A0A2A4G940-F1
#
_entry.id   AF-A0A2A4G940-F1
#
_cell.length_a   1.000
_cell.length_b   1.000
_cell.length_c   1.000
_cell.angle_alpha   90.00
_cell.angle_beta   90.00
_cell.angle_gamma   90.00
#
_symmetry.space_group_name_H-M   'P 1'
#
loop_
_entity.id
_entity.type
_entity.pdbx_description
1 polymer ?
#
loop_
_entity_poly.entity_id
_entity_poly.type
_entity_poly.pdbx_seq_one_letter_code
_entity_poly.pdbx_strand_id
1 'polypeptide(L)'
;MNKNTIEIIDFSLSTTNNNSTAIINGLKNLFVYLIHQNNLEVGQKDTFLKVLAEKNLPMLDMAKQFAIHLINNFSDEVVQELSAIQTEGLGFKNMLDNEELVDFVEMELVDPTTTYRKWEFGKFAIEHFINDIHNTELEKIKSDNEIGFEEFVELFASNLDTQTTKLDNQEKLFLIVVLRHKLSKNKLNITTYDVVGSSVQRNLLGMSLRMGILKNSFRESLSLAIKNQNRKGPKR
;
A
#
# COMPACT_ATOMS: atom_id res chain seq x y z
N MET A 1 8.87 33.96 6.16
CA MET A 1 7.93 32.87 6.47
C MET A 1 7.80 32.02 5.22
N ASN A 2 8.60 30.95 5.12
CA ASN A 2 8.50 30.01 4.00
C ASN A 2 7.19 29.22 4.15
N LYS A 3 6.39 29.23 3.08
CA LYS A 3 5.23 28.36 2.97
C LYS A 3 5.77 26.94 2.77
N ASN A 4 5.68 26.12 3.82
CA ASN A 4 5.75 24.66 3.69
C ASN A 4 4.54 24.22 2.86
N THR A 5 4.69 24.33 1.54
CA THR A 5 3.73 23.80 0.59
C THR A 5 4.15 22.36 0.39
N ILE A 6 3.47 21.45 1.09
CA ILE A 6 3.67 20.01 0.95
C ILE A 6 3.32 19.67 -0.50
N GLU A 7 4.32 19.34 -1.30
CA GLU A 7 4.10 18.81 -2.64
C GLU A 7 3.46 17.43 -2.50
N ILE A 8 2.22 17.31 -2.97
CA ILE A 8 1.52 16.03 -3.03
C ILE A 8 2.29 15.18 -4.04
N ILE A 9 2.86 14.06 -3.59
CA ILE A 9 3.54 13.11 -4.47
C ILE A 9 2.54 12.61 -5.52
N ASP A 10 2.85 12.87 -6.78
CA ASP A 10 2.13 12.27 -7.91
C ASP A 10 2.62 10.83 -8.06
N PHE A 11 1.71 9.86 -7.88
CA PHE A 11 1.99 8.44 -8.04
C PHE A 11 1.92 7.98 -9.51
N SER A 12 1.86 8.91 -10.46
CA SER A 12 2.05 8.58 -11.88
C SER A 12 3.41 7.87 -12.04
N LEU A 13 3.37 6.61 -12.47
CA LEU A 13 4.52 5.70 -12.53
C LEU A 13 5.57 6.22 -13.52
N SER A 14 6.42 7.14 -13.08
CA SER A 14 7.52 7.65 -13.88
C SER A 14 8.66 6.64 -13.84
N THR A 15 8.89 5.99 -14.98
CA THR A 15 10.12 5.26 -15.24
C THR A 15 11.28 6.24 -15.41
N THR A 16 12.32 6.13 -14.57
CA THR A 16 13.78 6.39 -14.77
C THR A 16 14.43 6.73 -13.41
N ASN A 17 15.73 6.59 -13.09
CA ASN A 17 16.98 6.57 -13.86
C ASN A 17 18.10 5.86 -13.04
N ASN A 18 19.20 5.49 -13.69
CA ASN A 18 20.27 4.59 -13.21
C ASN A 18 21.20 5.15 -12.10
N ASN A 19 20.84 4.98 -10.82
CA ASN A 19 21.81 4.90 -9.71
C ASN A 19 21.91 3.44 -9.24
N SER A 20 23.13 2.98 -8.90
CA SER A 20 23.51 1.57 -8.65
C SER A 20 22.35 0.71 -8.16
N THR A 21 21.84 -0.16 -9.02
CA THR A 21 20.65 -1.01 -8.81
C THR A 21 20.73 -1.78 -7.48
N ALA A 22 21.93 -2.06 -6.98
CA ALA A 22 22.16 -2.77 -5.71
C ALA A 22 21.78 -1.94 -4.47
N ILE A 23 22.15 -0.66 -4.41
CA ILE A 23 21.86 0.21 -3.24
C ILE A 23 20.36 0.47 -3.14
N ILE A 24 19.71 0.82 -4.25
CA ILE A 24 18.25 1.03 -4.30
C ILE A 24 17.51 -0.26 -3.93
N ASN A 25 17.98 -1.42 -4.42
CA ASN A 25 17.42 -2.72 -4.03
C ASN A 25 17.62 -3.04 -2.54
N GLY A 26 18.73 -2.59 -1.96
CA GLY A 26 19.00 -2.65 -0.54
C GLY A 26 18.03 -1.81 0.28
N LEU A 27 17.94 -0.52 -0.05
CA LEU A 27 17.08 0.47 0.61
C LEU A 27 15.61 0.05 0.60
N LYS A 28 15.07 -0.41 -0.55
CA LYS A 28 13.67 -0.84 -0.60
C LYS A 28 13.41 -2.09 0.27
N ASN A 29 14.36 -3.02 0.34
CA ASN A 29 14.21 -4.19 1.20
C ASN A 29 14.35 -3.80 2.69
N LEU A 30 15.23 -2.87 3.00
CA LEU A 30 15.45 -2.33 4.35
C LEU A 30 14.20 -1.59 4.83
N PHE A 31 13.62 -0.73 3.98
CA PHE A 31 12.33 -0.09 4.25
C PHE A 31 11.25 -1.10 4.61
N VAL A 32 11.02 -2.11 3.76
CA VAL A 32 9.96 -3.11 4.03
C VAL A 32 10.24 -3.90 5.29
N TYR A 33 11.51 -4.20 5.58
CA TYR A 33 11.90 -4.82 6.82
C TYR A 33 11.56 -3.94 8.03
N LEU A 34 11.99 -2.68 8.04
CA LEU A 34 11.83 -1.76 9.17
C LEU A 34 10.36 -1.46 9.48
N ILE A 35 9.51 -1.28 8.46
CA ILE A 35 8.08 -1.02 8.68
C ILE A 35 7.32 -2.24 9.23
N HIS A 36 7.84 -3.46 9.05
CA HIS A 36 7.13 -4.69 9.40
C HIS A 36 7.75 -5.48 10.56
N GLN A 37 9.05 -5.33 10.84
CA GLN A 37 9.79 -6.18 11.78
C GLN A 37 9.21 -6.17 13.21
N ASN A 38 8.57 -5.09 13.64
CA ASN A 38 7.96 -4.97 14.96
C ASN A 38 6.69 -5.83 15.11
N ASN A 39 6.13 -6.32 14.00
CA ASN A 39 5.00 -7.24 13.99
C ASN A 39 5.42 -8.72 13.92
N LEU A 40 6.72 -8.99 13.84
CA LEU A 40 7.28 -10.33 13.71
C LEU A 40 7.83 -10.83 15.04
N GLU A 41 7.59 -12.10 15.34
CA GLU A 41 8.27 -12.78 16.44
C GLU A 41 9.77 -12.92 16.14
N VAL A 42 10.60 -13.05 17.18
CA VAL A 42 12.07 -13.13 17.04
C VAL A 42 12.49 -14.22 16.04
N GLY A 43 11.85 -15.40 16.08
CA GLY A 43 12.15 -16.49 15.14
C GLY A 43 11.65 -16.29 13.70
N GLN A 44 10.78 -15.31 13.46
CA GLN A 44 10.20 -15.03 12.15
C GLN A 44 11.04 -14.02 11.35
N LYS A 45 11.86 -13.19 12.03
CA LYS A 45 12.65 -12.12 11.39
C LYS A 45 13.60 -12.66 10.31
N ASP A 46 14.36 -13.71 10.61
CA ASP A 46 15.28 -14.33 9.65
C ASP A 46 14.56 -14.92 8.44
N THR A 47 13.38 -15.50 8.67
CA THR A 47 12.56 -16.05 7.59
C THR A 47 12.00 -14.92 6.72
N PHE A 48 11.56 -13.81 7.34
CA PHE A 48 11.08 -12.65 6.62
C PHE A 48 12.16 -12.00 5.77
N LEU A 49 13.40 -11.90 6.27
CA LEU A 49 14.55 -11.41 5.48
C LEU A 49 14.78 -12.26 4.23
N LYS A 50 14.72 -13.59 4.35
CA LYS A 50 14.81 -14.49 3.19
C LYS A 50 13.66 -14.27 2.21
N VAL A 51 12.43 -14.14 2.71
CA VAL A 51 11.26 -13.83 1.88
C VAL A 51 11.44 -12.51 1.13
N LEU A 52 11.97 -11.46 1.78
CA LEU A 52 12.24 -10.18 1.13
C LEU A 52 13.30 -10.29 0.03
N ALA A 53 14.33 -11.09 0.23
CA ALA A 53 15.40 -11.27 -0.74
C ALA A 53 15.00 -12.17 -1.92
N GLU A 54 14.19 -13.20 -1.68
CA GLU A 54 14.00 -14.32 -2.62
C GLU A 54 12.60 -14.39 -3.24
N LYS A 55 11.60 -13.72 -2.63
CA LYS A 55 10.20 -13.83 -3.05
C LYS A 55 9.65 -12.49 -3.54
N ASN A 56 8.93 -12.54 -4.65
CA ASN A 56 8.11 -11.44 -5.15
C ASN A 56 6.67 -11.66 -4.69
N LEU A 57 6.39 -11.35 -3.42
CA LEU A 57 5.02 -11.40 -2.90
C LEU A 57 4.31 -10.05 -3.11
N PRO A 58 3.03 -10.01 -3.53
CA PRO A 58 2.38 -8.80 -4.04
C PRO A 58 2.44 -7.58 -3.11
N MET A 59 2.08 -7.72 -1.83
CA MET A 59 2.09 -6.59 -0.88
C MET A 59 3.51 -6.20 -0.45
N LEU A 60 4.47 -7.14 -0.50
CA LEU A 60 5.87 -6.81 -0.24
C LEU A 60 6.44 -6.03 -1.43
N ASP A 61 6.09 -6.42 -2.65
CA ASP A 61 6.47 -5.69 -3.86
C ASP A 61 5.82 -4.30 -3.89
N MET A 62 4.54 -4.17 -3.55
CA MET A 62 3.88 -2.88 -3.37
C MET A 62 4.65 -1.98 -2.39
N ALA A 63 5.05 -2.49 -1.22
CA ALA A 63 5.81 -1.70 -0.26
C ALA A 63 7.22 -1.33 -0.77
N LYS A 64 7.86 -2.19 -1.56
CA LYS A 64 9.13 -1.87 -2.24
C LYS A 64 8.94 -0.80 -3.31
N GLN A 65 7.85 -0.83 -4.06
CA GLN A 65 7.52 0.20 -5.04
C GLN A 65 7.25 1.54 -4.36
N PHE A 66 6.55 1.54 -3.23
CA PHE A 66 6.37 2.75 -2.41
C PHE A 66 7.71 3.34 -1.96
N ALA A 67 8.65 2.50 -1.49
CA ALA A 67 10.00 2.95 -1.15
C ALA A 67 10.72 3.60 -2.34
N ILE A 68 10.59 3.02 -3.54
CA ILE A 68 11.15 3.59 -4.77
C ILE A 68 10.53 4.96 -5.07
N HIS A 69 9.22 5.11 -4.90
CA HIS A 69 8.56 6.41 -5.04
C HIS A 69 9.13 7.45 -4.07
N LEU A 70 9.38 7.09 -2.82
CA LEU A 70 10.00 8.00 -1.86
C LEU A 70 11.43 8.38 -2.26
N ILE A 71 12.25 7.39 -2.62
CA ILE A 71 13.66 7.60 -3.02
C ILE A 71 13.76 8.52 -4.24
N ASN A 72 12.87 8.35 -5.22
CA ASN A 72 12.86 9.17 -6.43
C ASN A 72 12.45 10.64 -6.18
N ASN A 73 11.88 10.94 -5.00
CA ASN A 73 11.46 12.27 -4.59
C ASN A 73 12.37 12.86 -3.49
N PHE A 74 13.54 12.27 -3.24
CA PHE A 74 14.53 12.88 -2.36
C PHE A 74 15.01 14.23 -2.90
N SER A 75 15.19 15.20 -1.99
CA SER A 75 15.84 16.45 -2.33
C SER A 75 17.34 16.23 -2.57
N ASP A 76 18.00 17.19 -3.21
CA ASP A 76 19.44 17.12 -3.45
C ASP A 76 20.24 16.96 -2.15
N GLU A 77 19.77 17.56 -1.05
CA GLU A 77 20.38 17.41 0.28
C GLU A 77 20.30 15.96 0.79
N VAL A 78 19.13 15.32 0.68
CA VAL A 78 18.93 13.93 1.11
C VAL A 78 19.75 12.97 0.24
N VAL A 79 19.87 13.26 -1.06
CA VAL A 79 20.73 12.48 -1.97
C VAL A 79 22.21 12.61 -1.59
N GLN A 80 22.66 13.79 -1.17
CA GLN A 80 24.04 13.99 -0.69
C GLN A 80 24.30 13.24 0.61
N GLU A 81 23.36 13.26 1.55
CA GLU A 81 23.44 12.48 2.80
C GLU A 81 23.57 10.99 2.50
N LEU A 82 22.68 10.44 1.66
CA LEU A 82 22.76 9.03 1.24
C LEU A 82 24.10 8.69 0.56
N SER A 83 24.64 9.62 -0.23
CA SER A 83 25.93 9.43 -0.93
C SER A 83 27.13 9.46 0.03
N ALA A 84 27.00 10.07 1.20
CA ALA A 84 28.03 10.09 2.23
C ALA A 84 28.08 8.78 3.04
N ILE A 85 26.98 8.02 3.07
CA ILE A 85 26.91 6.74 3.78
C ILE A 85 27.69 5.67 3.00
N GLN A 86 28.65 5.02 3.67
CA GLN A 86 29.46 3.98 3.05
C GLN A 86 28.62 2.72 2.75
N THR A 87 28.27 2.55 1.47
CA THR A 87 27.35 1.50 1.01
C THR A 87 27.98 0.53 0.00
N GLU A 88 29.22 0.78 -0.43
CA GLU A 88 29.93 -0.07 -1.40
C GLU A 88 30.19 -1.48 -0.84
N GLY A 89 29.78 -2.50 -1.60
CA GLY A 89 30.02 -3.91 -1.27
C GLY A 89 29.12 -4.51 -0.17
N LEU A 90 28.14 -3.76 0.35
CA LEU A 90 27.22 -4.29 1.35
C LEU A 90 26.20 -5.23 0.71
N GLY A 91 26.14 -6.48 1.19
CA GLY A 91 24.98 -7.34 0.99
C GLY A 91 23.82 -6.91 1.88
N PHE A 92 22.58 -7.30 1.55
CA PHE A 92 21.38 -6.88 2.30
C PHE A 92 21.46 -7.17 3.82
N LYS A 93 22.05 -8.29 4.22
CA LYS A 93 22.25 -8.59 5.64
C LYS A 93 23.20 -7.60 6.32
N ASN A 94 24.27 -7.22 5.62
CA ASN A 94 25.27 -6.26 6.11
C ASN A 94 24.71 -4.82 6.14
N MET A 95 23.63 -4.54 5.40
CA MET A 95 22.93 -3.25 5.45
C MET A 95 22.13 -3.06 6.74
N LEU A 96 21.67 -4.14 7.37
CA LEU A 96 21.00 -4.07 8.68
C LEU A 96 21.98 -3.77 9.81
N ASP A 97 23.25 -4.15 9.63
CA ASP A 97 24.32 -3.92 10.59
C ASP A 97 24.98 -2.53 10.42
N ASN A 98 24.58 -1.77 9.38
CA ASN A 98 25.04 -0.40 9.15
C ASN A 98 24.07 0.57 9.84
N GLU A 99 24.42 1.00 11.06
CA GLU A 99 23.59 1.92 11.87
C GLU A 99 23.27 3.22 11.14
N GLU A 100 24.24 3.84 10.45
CA GLU A 100 24.02 5.07 9.68
C GLU A 100 22.98 4.87 8.56
N LEU A 101 23.01 3.72 7.88
CA LEU A 101 22.05 3.39 6.83
C LEU A 101 20.66 3.07 7.40
N VAL A 102 20.60 2.38 8.54
CA VAL A 102 19.33 2.10 9.22
C VAL A 102 18.70 3.41 9.68
N ASP A 103 19.47 4.27 10.35
CA ASP A 103 19.01 5.59 10.80
C ASP A 103 18.55 6.44 9.62
N PHE A 104 19.27 6.44 8.50
CA PHE A 104 18.85 7.12 7.29
C PHE A 104 17.51 6.60 6.76
N VAL A 105 17.32 5.28 6.65
CA VAL A 105 16.04 4.72 6.21
C VAL A 105 14.95 5.01 7.24
N GLU A 106 15.26 4.99 8.52
CA GLU A 106 14.32 5.33 9.57
C GLU A 106 13.88 6.80 9.48
N MET A 107 14.79 7.75 9.29
CA MET A 107 14.49 9.19 9.18
C MET A 107 13.86 9.57 7.84
N GLU A 108 14.46 9.12 6.73
CA GLU A 108 14.13 9.63 5.40
C GLU A 108 13.11 8.77 4.66
N LEU A 109 12.85 7.54 5.09
CA LEU A 109 11.87 6.63 4.46
C LEU A 109 10.74 6.22 5.42
N VAL A 110 11.04 5.87 6.66
CA VAL A 110 10.08 5.32 7.63
C VAL A 110 9.44 6.40 8.50
N ASP A 111 10.12 7.52 8.79
CA ASP A 111 9.95 8.25 10.06
C ASP A 111 8.48 8.52 10.40
N PRO A 112 7.98 7.83 11.43
CA PRO A 112 6.64 7.98 12.01
C PRO A 112 6.46 9.22 12.90
N THR A 113 7.49 10.04 13.18
CA THR A 113 7.37 11.23 14.05
C THR A 113 6.51 12.34 13.44
N THR A 114 6.30 12.30 12.12
CA THR A 114 5.27 13.09 11.45
C THR A 114 4.30 12.15 10.73
N THR A 115 3.05 12.11 11.19
CA THR A 115 1.90 11.31 10.74
C THR A 115 1.57 11.36 9.22
N TYR A 116 2.42 11.95 8.36
CA TYR A 116 2.13 12.22 6.96
C TYR A 116 2.41 11.07 6.00
N ARG A 117 3.34 10.14 6.26
CA ARG A 117 3.62 9.08 5.26
C ARG A 117 2.71 7.87 5.33
N LYS A 118 2.03 7.67 6.47
CA LYS A 118 1.15 6.52 6.65
C LYS A 118 -0.11 6.61 5.80
N TRP A 119 -0.68 7.81 5.66
CA TRP A 119 -1.81 8.02 4.75
C TRP A 119 -1.39 7.87 3.28
N GLU A 120 -0.18 8.31 2.90
CA GLU A 120 0.37 8.09 1.55
C GLU A 120 0.54 6.60 1.27
N PHE A 121 1.12 5.85 2.21
CA PHE A 121 1.25 4.40 2.11
C PHE A 121 -0.10 3.70 1.98
N GLY A 122 -1.10 4.11 2.77
CA GLY A 122 -2.45 3.57 2.69
C GLY A 122 -3.14 3.88 1.35
N LYS A 123 -3.01 5.11 0.84
CA LYS A 123 -3.52 5.50 -0.48
C LYS A 123 -2.82 4.72 -1.59
N PHE A 124 -1.49 4.61 -1.52
CA PHE A 124 -0.68 3.86 -2.48
C PHE A 124 -1.07 2.38 -2.52
N ALA A 125 -1.28 1.75 -1.36
CA ALA A 125 -1.72 0.35 -1.29
C ALA A 125 -3.08 0.12 -1.95
N ILE A 126 -4.02 1.06 -1.79
CA ILE A 126 -5.34 1.01 -2.45
C ILE A 126 -5.19 1.15 -3.96
N GLU A 127 -4.44 2.15 -4.43
CA GLU A 127 -4.23 2.40 -5.87
C GLU A 127 -3.51 1.22 -6.54
N HIS A 128 -2.49 0.68 -5.88
CA HIS A 128 -1.79 -0.53 -6.33
C HIS A 128 -2.74 -1.72 -6.47
N PHE A 129 -3.59 -1.97 -5.46
CA PHE A 129 -4.56 -3.06 -5.50
C PHE A 129 -5.61 -2.89 -6.60
N ILE A 130 -6.08 -1.66 -6.85
CA ILE A 130 -7.02 -1.34 -7.93
C ILE A 130 -6.40 -1.66 -9.29
N ASN A 131 -5.16 -1.21 -9.50
CA ASN A 131 -4.42 -1.43 -10.75
C ASN A 131 -4.21 -2.92 -11.03
N ASP A 132 -3.91 -3.69 -9.99
CA ASP A 132 -3.62 -5.12 -10.06
C ASP A 132 -4.88 -6.02 -10.22
N ILE A 133 -6.09 -5.46 -10.00
CA ILE A 133 -7.34 -6.22 -10.10
C ILE A 133 -7.89 -6.31 -11.53
N HIS A 134 -7.45 -5.44 -12.47
CA HIS A 134 -7.90 -5.39 -13.87
C HIS A 134 -9.38 -5.77 -14.06
N ASN A 135 -10.27 -5.15 -13.30
CA ASN A 135 -11.69 -5.52 -13.29
C ASN A 135 -12.51 -4.59 -14.17
N THR A 136 -12.96 -5.10 -15.32
CA THR A 136 -13.85 -4.35 -16.23
C THR A 136 -15.15 -3.92 -15.58
N GLU A 137 -15.60 -4.59 -14.51
CA GLU A 137 -16.76 -4.18 -13.73
C GLU A 137 -16.50 -2.96 -12.86
N LEU A 138 -15.26 -2.78 -12.39
CA LEU A 138 -14.86 -1.60 -11.62
C LEU A 138 -14.97 -0.32 -12.46
N GLU A 139 -14.72 -0.41 -13.77
CA GLU A 139 -14.86 0.70 -14.72
C GLU A 139 -16.32 1.02 -15.08
N LYS A 140 -17.26 0.07 -14.82
CA LYS A 140 -18.69 0.27 -15.12
C LYS A 140 -19.42 1.06 -14.04
N ILE A 141 -18.80 1.27 -12.88
CA ILE A 141 -19.45 1.94 -11.75
C ILE A 141 -19.41 3.45 -11.98
N LYS A 142 -20.58 4.07 -12.15
CA LYS A 142 -20.73 5.53 -12.31
C LYS A 142 -20.87 6.21 -10.95
N SER A 143 -20.09 7.28 -10.72
CA SER A 143 -19.95 7.98 -9.44
C SER A 143 -21.09 8.93 -9.06
N ASP A 144 -22.13 9.05 -9.88
CA ASP A 144 -22.85 10.34 -9.95
C ASP A 144 -24.07 10.49 -9.03
N ASN A 145 -24.38 9.51 -8.16
CA ASN A 145 -25.49 9.63 -7.20
C ASN A 145 -25.06 9.26 -5.76
N GLU A 146 -24.97 10.25 -4.88
CA GLU A 146 -24.59 10.09 -3.46
C GLU A 146 -25.53 9.17 -2.66
N ILE A 147 -26.85 9.23 -2.92
CA ILE A 147 -27.83 8.35 -2.25
C ILE A 147 -27.63 6.89 -2.66
N GLY A 148 -27.12 6.63 -3.86
CA GLY A 148 -26.78 5.29 -4.33
C GLY A 148 -25.40 4.81 -3.85
N PHE A 149 -24.54 5.70 -3.35
CA PHE A 149 -23.17 5.38 -2.95
C PHE A 149 -23.14 4.55 -1.67
N GLU A 150 -23.74 5.02 -0.57
CA GLU A 150 -23.68 4.29 0.70
C GLU A 150 -24.49 2.98 0.63
N GLU A 151 -25.68 2.99 0.01
CA GLU A 151 -26.43 1.75 -0.22
C GLU A 151 -25.60 0.71 -1.01
N PHE A 152 -24.82 1.16 -2.00
CA PHE A 152 -23.97 0.27 -2.79
C PHE A 152 -22.79 -0.27 -1.99
N VAL A 153 -22.15 0.57 -1.18
CA VAL A 153 -21.06 0.16 -0.29
C VAL A 153 -21.57 -0.83 0.77
N GLU A 154 -22.74 -0.60 1.35
CA GLU A 154 -23.38 -1.52 2.30
C GLU A 154 -23.74 -2.86 1.66
N LEU A 155 -24.26 -2.85 0.42
CA LEU A 155 -24.51 -4.06 -0.36
C LEU A 155 -23.21 -4.84 -0.60
N PHE A 156 -22.15 -4.15 -1.01
CA PHE A 156 -20.84 -4.76 -1.20
C PHE A 156 -20.30 -5.35 0.10
N ALA A 157 -20.36 -4.60 1.21
CA ALA A 157 -19.89 -5.05 2.52
C ALA A 157 -20.67 -6.29 3.00
N SER A 158 -21.99 -6.28 2.84
CA SER A 158 -22.85 -7.43 3.18
C SER A 158 -22.49 -8.67 2.35
N ASN A 159 -22.16 -8.50 1.06
CA ASN A 159 -21.75 -9.62 0.22
C ASN A 159 -20.43 -10.25 0.69
N LEU A 160 -19.48 -9.47 1.23
CA LEU A 160 -18.24 -10.00 1.80
C LEU A 160 -18.50 -10.97 2.97
N ASP A 161 -19.55 -10.72 3.76
CA ASP A 161 -19.94 -11.58 4.89
C ASP A 161 -20.57 -12.91 4.44
N THR A 162 -21.08 -12.98 3.20
CA THR A 162 -21.72 -14.18 2.65
C THR A 162 -20.76 -15.14 1.95
N GLN A 163 -19.48 -14.78 1.85
CA GLN A 163 -18.51 -15.59 1.11
C GLN A 163 -18.06 -16.82 1.90
N THR A 164 -17.82 -17.92 1.18
CA THR A 164 -17.32 -19.17 1.74
C THR A 164 -15.95 -18.99 2.39
N THR A 165 -15.08 -18.17 1.78
CA THR A 165 -13.77 -17.86 2.34
C THR A 165 -13.90 -16.75 3.36
N LYS A 166 -13.63 -17.05 4.64
CA LYS A 166 -13.71 -16.07 5.70
C LYS A 166 -12.57 -15.05 5.60
N LEU A 167 -12.95 -13.81 5.35
CA LEU A 167 -12.08 -12.64 5.51
C LEU A 167 -12.10 -12.17 6.97
N ASP A 168 -10.97 -11.70 7.46
CA ASP A 168 -10.95 -11.00 8.75
C ASP A 168 -11.48 -9.55 8.63
N ASN A 169 -11.62 -8.87 9.76
CA ASN A 169 -12.18 -7.51 9.79
C ASN A 169 -11.28 -6.47 9.09
N GLN A 170 -9.97 -6.66 9.11
CA GLN A 170 -9.00 -5.75 8.49
C GLN A 170 -8.97 -5.95 6.98
N GLU A 171 -9.06 -7.20 6.51
CA GLU A 171 -9.23 -7.56 5.10
C GLU A 171 -10.53 -6.97 4.55
N LYS A 172 -11.65 -7.13 5.26
CA LYS A 172 -12.94 -6.55 4.86
C LYS A 172 -12.88 -5.03 4.78
N LEU A 173 -12.32 -4.39 5.82
CA LEU A 173 -12.16 -2.94 5.86
C LEU A 173 -11.33 -2.45 4.66
N PHE A 174 -10.22 -3.12 4.36
CA PHE A 174 -9.38 -2.79 3.21
C PHE A 174 -10.18 -2.82 1.90
N LEU A 175 -10.93 -3.90 1.64
CA LEU A 175 -11.75 -4.03 0.41
C LEU A 175 -12.87 -2.99 0.33
N ILE A 176 -13.51 -2.66 1.46
CA ILE A 176 -14.53 -1.61 1.52
C ILE A 176 -13.93 -0.25 1.20
N VAL A 177 -12.75 0.07 1.74
CA VAL A 177 -12.08 1.35 1.46
C VAL A 177 -11.61 1.43 0.01
N VAL A 178 -11.12 0.34 -0.58
CA VAL A 178 -10.80 0.26 -2.02
C VAL A 178 -12.01 0.67 -2.86
N LEU A 179 -13.18 0.10 -2.57
CA LEU A 179 -14.40 0.44 -3.29
C LEU A 179 -14.77 1.91 -3.10
N ARG A 180 -14.77 2.39 -1.85
CA ARG A 180 -15.06 3.80 -1.52
C ARG A 180 -14.10 4.76 -2.22
N HIS A 181 -12.82 4.42 -2.32
CA HIS A 181 -11.80 5.23 -2.99
C HIS A 181 -12.12 5.39 -4.47
N LYS A 182 -12.40 4.29 -5.18
CA LYS A 182 -12.77 4.32 -6.60
C LYS A 182 -14.05 5.14 -6.81
N LEU A 183 -15.08 4.90 -6.01
CA LEU A 183 -16.37 5.60 -6.11
C LEU A 183 -16.26 7.10 -5.82
N SER A 184 -15.42 7.49 -4.87
CA SER A 184 -15.22 8.90 -4.46
C SER A 184 -14.21 9.65 -5.33
N LYS A 185 -13.75 9.07 -6.45
CA LYS A 185 -12.70 9.64 -7.32
C LYS A 185 -11.47 10.07 -6.52
N ASN A 186 -11.02 9.20 -5.61
CA ASN A 186 -9.82 9.35 -4.79
C ASN A 186 -9.89 10.45 -3.71
N LYS A 187 -11.10 10.96 -3.40
CA LYS A 187 -11.33 12.05 -2.43
C LYS A 187 -11.71 11.59 -1.02
N LEU A 188 -11.22 10.43 -0.56
CA LEU A 188 -11.44 10.01 0.82
C LEU A 188 -10.65 10.90 1.80
N ASN A 189 -11.14 10.97 3.04
CA ASN A 189 -10.45 11.65 4.13
C ASN A 189 -9.08 11.01 4.40
N ILE A 190 -8.06 11.83 4.66
CA ILE A 190 -6.70 11.42 5.05
C ILE A 190 -6.72 10.39 6.18
N THR A 191 -7.58 10.57 7.18
CA THR A 191 -7.73 9.63 8.31
C THR A 191 -8.13 8.22 7.86
N THR A 192 -8.93 8.09 6.79
CA THR A 192 -9.28 6.79 6.21
C THR A 192 -8.05 6.11 5.61
N TYR A 193 -7.22 6.87 4.90
CA TYR A 193 -5.97 6.34 4.35
C TYR A 193 -4.96 6.00 5.44
N ASP A 194 -4.87 6.79 6.51
CA ASP A 194 -4.01 6.52 7.65
C ASP A 194 -4.35 5.18 8.32
N VAL A 195 -5.64 4.93 8.58
CA VAL A 195 -6.12 3.65 9.14
C VAL A 195 -5.78 2.48 8.23
N VAL A 196 -5.97 2.64 6.91
CA VAL A 196 -5.59 1.59 5.94
C VAL A 196 -4.09 1.37 5.93
N GLY A 197 -3.28 2.43 5.90
CA GLY A 197 -1.82 2.33 5.92
C GLY A 197 -1.33 1.58 7.15
N SER A 198 -1.87 1.90 8.33
CA SER A 198 -1.57 1.20 9.58
C SER A 198 -1.96 -0.29 9.52
N SER A 199 -3.13 -0.60 8.95
CA SER A 199 -3.61 -1.98 8.81
C SER A 199 -2.76 -2.80 7.83
N VAL A 200 -2.41 -2.22 6.68
CA VAL A 200 -1.57 -2.86 5.66
C VAL A 200 -0.16 -3.08 6.19
N GLN A 201 0.44 -2.09 6.83
CA GLN A 201 1.77 -2.21 7.44
C GLN A 201 1.82 -3.34 8.46
N ARG A 202 0.82 -3.41 9.34
CA ARG A 202 0.73 -4.42 10.39
C ARG A 202 0.57 -5.84 9.84
N ASN A 203 -0.20 -5.99 8.76
CA ASN A 203 -0.54 -7.30 8.20
C ASN A 203 0.14 -7.58 6.86
N LEU A 204 1.24 -6.89 6.55
CA LEU A 204 1.81 -6.83 5.21
C LEU A 204 2.06 -8.21 4.61
N LEU A 205 2.75 -9.09 5.35
CA LEU A 205 3.01 -10.46 4.92
C LEU A 205 1.71 -11.28 4.77
N GLY A 206 0.80 -11.20 5.74
CA GLY A 206 -0.46 -11.93 5.73
C GLY A 206 -1.35 -11.55 4.54
N MET A 207 -1.52 -10.25 4.29
CA MET A 207 -2.25 -9.74 3.12
C MET A 207 -1.58 -10.16 1.81
N SER A 208 -0.24 -10.19 1.77
CA SER A 208 0.52 -10.66 0.60
C SER A 208 0.21 -12.11 0.25
N LEU A 209 0.23 -12.99 1.27
CA LEU A 209 -0.07 -14.43 1.11
C LEU A 209 -1.53 -14.68 0.72
N ARG A 210 -2.44 -13.79 1.14
CA ARG A 210 -3.88 -13.89 0.88
C ARG A 210 -4.36 -13.02 -0.28
N MET A 211 -3.45 -12.43 -1.06
CA MET A 211 -3.80 -11.52 -2.16
C MET A 211 -4.78 -12.15 -3.17
N GLY A 212 -4.59 -13.43 -3.53
CA GLY A 212 -5.52 -14.13 -4.42
C GLY A 212 -6.94 -14.23 -3.86
N ILE A 213 -7.07 -14.47 -2.55
CA ILE A 213 -8.36 -14.49 -1.84
C ILE A 213 -8.97 -13.08 -1.88
N LEU A 214 -8.20 -12.05 -1.49
CA LEU A 214 -8.67 -10.66 -1.47
C LEU A 214 -9.21 -10.20 -2.83
N LYS A 215 -8.49 -10.50 -3.92
CA LYS A 215 -8.91 -10.15 -5.28
C LYS A 215 -10.20 -10.86 -5.69
N ASN A 216 -10.30 -12.16 -5.42
CA ASN A 216 -11.51 -12.93 -5.77
C ASN A 216 -12.70 -12.47 -4.95
N SER A 217 -12.52 -12.29 -3.65
CA SER A 217 -13.53 -11.76 -2.74
C SER A 217 -14.05 -10.40 -3.19
N PHE A 218 -13.15 -9.51 -3.58
CA PHE A 218 -13.51 -8.20 -4.11
C PHE A 218 -14.34 -8.32 -5.40
N ARG A 219 -13.88 -9.12 -6.37
CA ARG A 219 -14.59 -9.32 -7.65
C ARG A 219 -15.99 -9.88 -7.43
N GLU A 220 -16.12 -10.97 -6.69
CA GLU A 220 -17.40 -11.62 -6.43
C GLU A 220 -18.39 -10.70 -5.72
N SER A 221 -17.94 -9.99 -4.68
CA SER A 221 -18.79 -9.05 -3.95
C SER A 221 -19.22 -7.88 -4.82
N LEU A 222 -18.34 -7.40 -5.70
CA LEU A 222 -18.65 -6.34 -6.63
C LEU A 222 -19.69 -6.78 -7.68
N SER A 223 -19.49 -7.94 -8.32
CA SER A 223 -20.43 -8.47 -9.31
C SER A 223 -21.83 -8.66 -8.70
N LEU A 224 -21.90 -9.16 -7.46
CA LEU A 224 -23.16 -9.32 -6.73
C LEU A 224 -23.81 -7.99 -6.39
N ALA A 225 -23.03 -6.99 -5.94
CA ALA A 225 -23.55 -5.66 -5.65
C ALA A 225 -24.16 -5.00 -6.90
N ILE A 226 -23.47 -5.06 -8.05
CA ILE A 226 -23.96 -4.54 -9.33
C ILE A 226 -25.25 -5.27 -9.76
N LYS A 227 -25.28 -6.59 -9.66
CA LYS A 227 -26.47 -7.39 -10.00
C LYS A 227 -27.68 -7.03 -9.13
N ASN A 228 -27.47 -6.84 -7.83
CA ASN A 228 -28.54 -6.50 -6.90
C ASN A 228 -29.03 -5.05 -7.08
N GLN A 229 -28.15 -4.12 -7.44
CA GLN A 229 -28.52 -2.76 -7.79
C GLN A 229 -29.41 -2.72 -9.04
N ASN A 230 -29.05 -3.46 -10.10
CA ASN A 230 -29.83 -3.54 -11.33
C ASN A 230 -31.22 -4.17 -11.15
N ARG A 231 -31.38 -5.05 -10.15
CA ARG A 231 -32.67 -5.67 -9.81
C ARG A 231 -33.66 -4.73 -9.13
N LYS A 232 -33.20 -3.64 -8.49
CA LYS A 232 -34.08 -2.69 -7.78
C LYS A 232 -34.93 -1.80 -8.71
N GLY A 233 -34.67 -1.76 -10.02
CA GLY A 233 -35.45 -0.98 -11.00
C GLY A 233 -35.44 0.54 -10.76
N PRO A 234 -35.93 1.38 -11.69
CA PRO A 234 -36.12 2.80 -11.41
C PRO A 234 -37.21 2.94 -10.34
N LYS A 235 -36.92 3.58 -9.21
CA LYS A 235 -37.97 4.08 -8.31
C LYS A 235 -38.78 5.10 -9.12
N ARG A 236 -40.04 4.76 -9.44
CA ARG A 236 -41.01 5.66 -10.08
C ARG A 236 -41.37 6.81 -9.14
#